data_AF-A0A9X2IQT2-F1
#
_entry.id   AF-A0A9X2IQT2-F1
#
_cell.length_a   1.000
_cell.length_b   1.000
_cell.length_c   1.000
_cell.angle_alpha   90.00
_cell.angle_beta   90.00
_cell.angle_gamma   90.00
#
_symmetry.space_group_name_H-M   'P 1'
#
loop_
_entity.id
_entity.type
_entity.pdbx_description
1 polymer ?
#
loop_
_entity_poly.entity_id
_entity_poly.type
_entity_poly.pdbx_seq_one_letter_code
_entity_poly.pdbx_strand_id
1 'polypeptide(L)'
;MKSIKSKIVLGFSIIICILLSFSAYSIYSIQQTTESIEQLRSEKVPVVIMRERLALNIAERLALSNNYVLAGRDETLQQFEELTTESKALENWLAENTNDDEINELIIQSDVWATLLETEIFVRSDTEDNDQAIRMLSSQVTPLANRLMEGHKEGAEREEQELSLQLDEMARGSIQLLNVTAIIAGSVFVLSIMIALFMANLIVKPLKMLLQRVKIVATGDLSMDQISIRTKDEVGQLSEAFNDMTGSLRSLLKKTWGMSDQVAATAEQLSASSQETAAATNQIAGAIQTVSTASEQGVRQAKESSISAGHVNDGIHKITEAANGVEQLADEASRQALEGEEAIEQAAEQINTIQQTVTQAAELIHQLGEQSKEIDQVVTLITTIAEQTNLLALNAAIEAARAGEHGKGFAVVADEVRKLAEESRQSAQKIAGMLELIQKGTVQAVDEMSKGTAEVEAGTKAVHKVGESFTSIAAAIERVTGEMSHVSAATKQILQHTGQLNEALTSMEYVSVQNAESAQAVAASAEEQLASMEEIASSAEALSQLSVELQGAVGKFTL
;
A
#
# COMPACT_ATOMS: atom_id res chain seq x y z
N MET A 1 33.96 -47.04 -10.54
CA MET A 1 35.11 -46.12 -10.42
C MET A 1 34.56 -44.74 -10.10
N LYS A 2 35.09 -44.08 -9.06
CA LYS A 2 34.49 -42.87 -8.47
C LYS A 2 34.93 -41.56 -9.15
N SER A 3 35.84 -41.61 -10.12
CA SER A 3 36.37 -40.41 -10.76
C SER A 3 36.76 -40.68 -12.23
N ILE A 4 36.56 -39.68 -13.10
CA ILE A 4 37.08 -39.63 -14.48
C ILE A 4 38.60 -39.88 -14.48
N LYS A 5 39.33 -39.26 -13.54
CA LYS A 5 40.78 -39.47 -13.38
C LYS A 5 41.10 -40.94 -13.14
N SER A 6 40.34 -41.60 -12.26
CA SER A 6 40.52 -43.02 -11.97
C SER A 6 40.29 -43.87 -13.22
N LYS A 7 39.26 -43.57 -14.03
CA LYS A 7 38.99 -44.26 -15.30
C LYS A 7 40.17 -44.11 -16.26
N ILE A 8 40.58 -42.89 -16.55
CA ILE A 8 41.70 -42.61 -17.47
C ILE A 8 42.98 -43.30 -17.01
N VAL A 9 43.35 -43.16 -15.73
CA VAL A 9 44.57 -43.78 -15.19
C VAL A 9 44.54 -45.31 -15.31
N LEU A 10 43.43 -45.97 -14.99
CA LEU A 10 43.32 -47.43 -15.12
C LEU A 10 43.49 -47.89 -16.57
N GLY A 11 42.90 -47.19 -17.54
CA GLY A 11 43.01 -47.52 -18.96
C GLY A 11 44.45 -47.44 -19.46
N PHE A 12 45.15 -46.35 -19.12
CA PHE A 12 46.56 -46.19 -19.49
C PHE A 12 47.48 -47.18 -18.74
N SER A 13 47.23 -47.47 -17.46
CA SER A 13 48.01 -48.44 -16.71
C SER A 13 47.94 -49.85 -17.32
N ILE A 14 46.76 -50.27 -17.81
CA ILE A 14 46.60 -51.57 -18.48
C ILE A 14 47.43 -51.62 -19.77
N ILE A 15 47.38 -50.57 -20.59
CA ILE A 15 48.16 -50.48 -21.84
C ILE A 15 49.67 -50.50 -21.55
N ILE A 16 50.13 -49.72 -20.56
CA ILE A 16 51.54 -49.65 -20.18
C ILE A 16 52.03 -51.01 -19.67
N CYS A 17 51.27 -51.70 -18.82
CA CYS A 17 51.64 -53.05 -18.36
C CYS A 17 51.79 -54.03 -19.53
N ILE A 18 50.87 -54.00 -20.49
CA ILE A 18 50.91 -54.87 -21.67
C ILE A 18 52.14 -54.56 -22.55
N LEU A 19 52.45 -53.28 -22.76
CA LEU A 19 53.63 -52.86 -23.55
C LEU A 19 54.94 -53.26 -22.86
N LEU A 20 55.04 -53.13 -21.54
CA LEU A 20 56.22 -53.53 -20.78
C LEU A 20 56.44 -55.05 -20.86
N SER A 21 55.38 -55.86 -20.72
CA SER A 21 55.47 -57.31 -20.87
C SER A 21 55.88 -57.72 -22.29
N PHE A 22 55.35 -57.05 -23.33
CA PHE A 22 55.74 -57.31 -24.72
C PHE A 22 57.20 -56.94 -25.00
N SER A 23 57.65 -55.78 -24.51
CA SER A 23 59.04 -55.33 -24.68
C SER A 23 60.03 -56.28 -24.01
N ALA A 24 59.74 -56.74 -22.80
CA ALA A 24 60.58 -57.73 -22.10
C ALA A 24 60.69 -59.05 -22.88
N TYR A 25 59.56 -59.56 -23.40
CA TYR A 25 59.55 -60.77 -24.23
C TYR A 25 60.35 -60.63 -25.52
N SER A 26 60.21 -59.50 -26.22
CA SER A 26 60.94 -59.24 -27.47
C SER A 26 62.46 -59.17 -27.25
N ILE A 27 62.90 -58.54 -26.16
CA ILE A 27 64.33 -58.47 -25.83
C ILE A 27 64.89 -59.88 -25.55
N TYR A 28 64.18 -60.68 -24.74
CA TYR A 28 64.57 -62.05 -24.41
C TYR A 28 64.72 -62.92 -25.67
N SER A 29 63.75 -62.86 -26.59
CA SER A 29 63.76 -63.66 -27.81
C SER A 29 64.89 -63.30 -28.79
N ILE A 30 65.23 -62.01 -28.91
CA ILE A 30 66.33 -61.54 -29.76
C ILE A 30 67.68 -62.03 -29.22
N GLN A 31 67.87 -62.03 -27.90
CA GLN A 31 69.10 -62.53 -27.28
C GLN A 31 69.32 -64.02 -27.59
N GLN A 32 68.29 -64.86 -27.41
CA GLN A 32 68.35 -66.30 -27.68
C GLN A 32 68.73 -66.62 -29.13
N THR A 33 68.20 -65.86 -30.09
CA THR A 33 68.48 -66.06 -31.52
C THR A 33 69.92 -65.66 -31.86
N THR A 34 70.41 -64.56 -31.28
CA THR A 34 71.80 -64.09 -31.49
C THR A 34 72.82 -65.11 -30.98
N GLU A 35 72.62 -65.68 -29.78
CA GLU A 35 73.53 -66.70 -29.21
C GLU A 35 73.65 -67.95 -30.09
N SER A 36 72.53 -68.41 -30.68
CA SER A 36 72.52 -69.60 -31.54
C SER A 36 73.28 -69.38 -32.86
N ILE A 37 73.28 -68.15 -33.41
CA ILE A 37 74.01 -67.81 -34.64
C ILE A 37 75.52 -67.76 -34.38
N GLU A 38 75.93 -67.23 -33.22
CA GLU A 38 77.34 -67.13 -32.84
C GLU A 38 77.97 -68.54 -32.77
N GLN A 39 77.24 -69.52 -32.21
CA GLN A 39 77.69 -70.89 -32.06
C GLN A 39 77.99 -71.58 -33.40
N LEU A 40 77.08 -71.48 -34.38
CA LEU A 40 77.27 -72.03 -35.74
C LEU A 40 78.50 -71.45 -36.44
N ARG A 41 78.74 -70.15 -36.28
CA ARG A 41 79.89 -69.47 -36.89
C ARG A 41 81.22 -69.95 -36.30
N SER A 42 81.29 -70.14 -34.98
CA SER A 42 82.56 -70.45 -34.31
C SER A 42 82.93 -71.93 -34.32
N GLU A 43 81.94 -72.84 -34.31
CA GLU A 43 82.19 -74.28 -34.13
C GLU A 43 82.13 -75.07 -35.45
N LYS A 44 81.11 -74.83 -36.29
CA LYS A 44 80.81 -75.72 -37.43
C LYS A 44 81.44 -75.27 -38.76
N VAL A 45 81.43 -73.96 -39.05
CA VAL A 45 81.98 -73.41 -40.31
C VAL A 45 83.48 -73.72 -40.49
N PRO A 46 84.36 -73.57 -39.47
CA PRO A 46 85.78 -73.82 -39.67
C PRO A 46 86.09 -75.30 -39.99
N VAL A 47 85.29 -76.24 -39.50
CA VAL A 47 85.49 -77.69 -39.72
C VAL A 47 85.31 -78.08 -41.19
N VAL A 48 84.26 -77.57 -41.83
CA VAL A 48 84.01 -77.75 -43.28
C VAL A 48 85.22 -77.25 -44.08
N ILE A 49 85.66 -76.02 -43.81
CA ILE A 49 86.77 -75.37 -44.53
C ILE A 49 88.08 -76.16 -44.37
N MET A 50 88.37 -76.66 -43.17
CA MET A 50 89.61 -77.38 -42.91
C MET A 50 89.62 -78.77 -43.56
N ARG A 51 88.48 -79.47 -43.59
CA ARG A 51 88.34 -80.74 -44.31
C ARG A 51 88.53 -80.56 -45.82
N GLU A 52 87.90 -79.56 -46.44
CA GLU A 52 88.09 -79.27 -47.87
C GLU A 52 89.56 -78.94 -48.19
N ARG A 53 90.19 -78.13 -47.35
CA ARG A 53 91.59 -77.77 -47.52
C ARG A 53 92.52 -78.97 -47.38
N LEU A 54 92.22 -79.93 -46.50
CA LEU A 54 92.99 -81.16 -46.38
C LEU A 54 92.87 -82.04 -47.62
N ALA A 55 91.65 -82.20 -48.15
CA ALA A 55 91.41 -82.96 -49.38
C ALA A 55 92.21 -82.38 -50.56
N LEU A 56 92.21 -81.05 -50.72
CA LEU A 56 93.03 -80.34 -51.71
C LEU A 56 94.53 -80.56 -51.48
N ASN A 57 94.99 -80.44 -50.24
CA ASN A 57 96.40 -80.65 -49.88
C ASN A 57 96.87 -82.08 -50.25
N ILE A 58 96.07 -83.11 -49.96
CA ILE A 58 96.36 -84.50 -50.36
C ILE A 58 96.45 -84.63 -51.88
N ALA A 59 95.54 -84.00 -52.63
CA ALA A 59 95.55 -84.02 -54.09
C ALA A 59 96.84 -83.41 -54.67
N GLU A 60 97.26 -82.26 -54.13
CA GLU A 60 98.50 -81.59 -54.53
C GLU A 60 99.73 -82.43 -54.18
N ARG A 61 99.80 -82.98 -52.97
CA ARG A 61 100.88 -83.88 -52.54
C ARG A 61 100.97 -85.14 -53.39
N LEU A 62 99.83 -85.73 -53.78
CA LEU A 62 99.80 -86.86 -54.69
C LEU A 62 100.30 -86.48 -56.10
N ALA A 63 99.90 -85.31 -56.60
CA ALA A 63 100.36 -84.82 -57.90
C ALA A 63 101.87 -84.56 -57.91
N LEU A 64 102.40 -83.95 -56.85
CA LEU A 64 103.84 -83.76 -56.65
C LEU A 64 104.59 -85.08 -56.56
N SER A 65 104.05 -86.05 -55.82
CA SER A 65 104.63 -87.39 -55.71
C SER A 65 104.70 -88.11 -57.05
N ASN A 66 103.63 -88.04 -57.86
CA ASN A 66 103.63 -88.55 -59.23
C ASN A 66 104.67 -87.85 -60.11
N ASN A 67 104.79 -86.53 -60.00
CA ASN A 67 105.74 -85.75 -60.79
C ASN A 67 107.19 -86.09 -60.40
N TYR A 68 107.49 -86.22 -59.11
CA TYR A 68 108.81 -86.61 -58.62
C TYR A 68 109.25 -87.97 -59.17
N VAL A 69 108.40 -89.00 -59.05
CA VAL A 69 108.72 -90.37 -59.50
C VAL A 69 108.88 -90.46 -61.03
N LEU A 70 108.12 -89.68 -61.80
CA LEU A 70 108.15 -89.73 -63.28
C LEU A 70 109.20 -88.81 -63.91
N ALA A 71 109.48 -87.65 -63.32
CA ALA A 71 110.30 -86.60 -63.92
C ALA A 71 111.62 -86.32 -63.17
N GLY A 72 111.81 -86.87 -61.96
CA GLY A 72 113.09 -86.84 -61.22
C GLY A 72 113.59 -85.43 -60.83
N ARG A 73 112.69 -84.53 -60.41
CA ARG A 73 113.04 -83.13 -60.09
C ARG A 73 113.01 -82.85 -58.59
N ASP A 74 114.14 -82.49 -57.97
CA ASP A 74 114.26 -82.15 -56.55
C ASP A 74 113.29 -81.05 -56.06
N GLU A 75 112.94 -80.08 -56.93
CA GLU A 75 112.05 -78.97 -56.58
C GLU A 75 110.63 -79.44 -56.18
N THR A 76 110.21 -80.62 -56.66
CA THR A 76 108.90 -81.22 -56.30
C THR A 76 108.89 -81.83 -54.89
N LEU A 77 110.05 -82.23 -54.36
CA LEU A 77 110.16 -82.79 -53.01
C LEU A 77 110.04 -81.68 -51.95
N GLN A 78 110.65 -80.53 -52.18
CA GLN A 78 110.55 -79.39 -51.25
C GLN A 78 109.09 -78.90 -51.11
N GLN A 79 108.35 -78.79 -52.22
CA GLN A 79 106.93 -78.43 -52.18
C GLN A 79 106.09 -79.50 -51.49
N PHE A 80 106.44 -80.78 -51.64
CA PHE A 80 105.76 -81.87 -50.94
C PHE A 80 105.99 -81.79 -49.42
N GLU A 81 107.20 -81.48 -48.96
CA GLU A 81 107.52 -81.30 -47.53
C GLU A 81 106.79 -80.10 -46.92
N GLU A 82 106.68 -78.98 -47.64
CA GLU A 82 105.90 -77.82 -47.21
C GLU A 82 104.42 -78.17 -47.05
N LEU A 83 103.83 -78.83 -48.04
CA LEU A 83 102.43 -79.28 -47.98
C LEU A 83 102.22 -80.36 -46.92
N THR A 84 103.22 -81.20 -46.65
CA THR A 84 103.17 -82.20 -45.56
C THR A 84 103.13 -81.51 -44.19
N THR A 85 103.88 -80.43 -44.03
CA THR A 85 103.86 -79.60 -42.81
C THR A 85 102.49 -78.92 -42.64
N GLU A 86 101.92 -78.41 -43.74
CA GLU A 86 100.56 -77.83 -43.74
C GLU A 86 99.50 -78.89 -43.42
N SER A 87 99.58 -80.08 -44.02
CA SER A 87 98.68 -81.22 -43.74
C SER A 87 98.65 -81.53 -42.25
N LYS A 88 99.81 -81.65 -41.61
CA LYS A 88 99.89 -81.92 -40.16
C LYS A 88 99.26 -80.80 -39.32
N ALA A 89 99.41 -79.54 -39.72
CA ALA A 89 98.79 -78.42 -39.01
C ALA A 89 97.25 -78.47 -39.13
N LEU A 90 96.73 -78.79 -40.32
CA LEU A 90 95.30 -78.93 -40.59
C LEU A 90 94.70 -80.16 -39.88
N GLU A 91 95.41 -81.29 -39.91
CA GLU A 91 95.06 -82.53 -39.20
C GLU A 91 94.99 -82.31 -37.69
N ASN A 92 96.01 -81.67 -37.10
CA ASN A 92 96.01 -81.33 -35.67
C ASN A 92 94.86 -80.39 -35.32
N TRP A 93 94.58 -79.37 -36.15
CA TRP A 93 93.46 -78.48 -35.92
C TRP A 93 92.14 -79.24 -35.94
N LEU A 94 91.94 -80.13 -36.92
CA LEU A 94 90.74 -80.96 -37.00
C LEU A 94 90.61 -81.88 -35.78
N ALA A 95 91.69 -82.55 -35.36
CA ALA A 95 91.69 -83.42 -34.18
C ALA A 95 91.32 -82.66 -32.89
N GLU A 96 91.86 -81.45 -32.68
CA GLU A 96 91.59 -80.65 -31.49
C GLU A 96 90.17 -80.05 -31.45
N ASN A 97 89.57 -79.76 -32.61
CA ASN A 97 88.35 -78.96 -32.69
C ASN A 97 87.07 -79.75 -33.04
N THR A 98 87.17 -81.03 -33.40
CA THR A 98 85.99 -81.82 -33.84
C THR A 98 85.69 -83.03 -32.98
N ASN A 99 86.70 -83.61 -32.31
CA ASN A 99 86.59 -84.88 -31.57
C ASN A 99 85.77 -85.94 -32.34
N ASP A 100 86.03 -86.06 -33.65
CA ASP A 100 85.35 -86.96 -34.58
C ASP A 100 86.23 -88.20 -34.83
N ASP A 101 85.70 -89.38 -34.49
CA ASP A 101 86.39 -90.67 -34.65
C ASP A 101 86.81 -90.90 -36.11
N GLU A 102 86.01 -90.43 -37.09
CA GLU A 102 86.32 -90.54 -38.52
C GLU A 102 87.51 -89.66 -38.92
N ILE A 103 87.59 -88.43 -38.38
CA ILE A 103 88.74 -87.54 -38.60
C ILE A 103 90.01 -88.20 -38.08
N ASN A 104 89.96 -88.75 -36.86
CA ASN A 104 91.12 -89.41 -36.25
C ASN A 104 91.58 -90.62 -37.08
N GLU A 105 90.65 -91.42 -37.63
CA GLU A 105 91.00 -92.55 -38.51
C GLU A 105 91.65 -92.09 -39.83
N LEU A 106 91.13 -91.02 -40.45
CA LEU A 106 91.72 -90.44 -41.65
C LEU A 106 93.11 -89.86 -41.39
N ILE A 107 93.33 -89.21 -40.25
CA ILE A 107 94.66 -88.71 -39.84
C ILE A 107 95.65 -89.88 -39.72
N ILE A 108 95.26 -91.00 -39.09
CA ILE A 108 96.11 -92.19 -39.00
C ILE A 108 96.45 -92.73 -40.39
N GLN A 109 95.46 -92.81 -41.29
CA GLN A 109 95.69 -93.25 -42.67
C GLN A 109 96.57 -92.25 -43.46
N SER A 110 96.48 -90.95 -43.18
CA SER A 110 97.31 -89.90 -43.75
C SER A 110 98.78 -90.05 -43.34
N ASP A 111 99.04 -90.40 -42.07
CA ASP A 111 100.40 -90.66 -41.59
C ASP A 111 101.00 -91.93 -42.21
N VAL A 112 100.18 -92.98 -42.38
CA VAL A 112 100.57 -94.19 -43.15
C VAL A 112 100.89 -93.83 -44.60
N TRP A 113 100.05 -92.99 -45.22
CA TRP A 113 100.24 -92.55 -46.60
C TRP A 113 101.52 -91.73 -46.78
N ALA A 114 101.79 -90.78 -45.87
CA ALA A 114 103.00 -89.99 -45.84
C ALA A 114 104.26 -90.87 -45.64
N THR A 115 104.20 -91.81 -44.69
CA THR A 115 105.30 -92.74 -44.42
C THR A 115 105.63 -93.61 -45.63
N LEU A 116 104.61 -94.12 -46.34
CA LEU A 116 104.81 -94.92 -47.55
C LEU A 116 105.53 -94.11 -48.64
N LEU A 117 105.15 -92.84 -48.80
CA LEU A 117 105.78 -91.93 -49.76
C LEU A 117 107.25 -91.66 -49.41
N GLU A 118 107.54 -91.25 -48.18
CA GLU A 118 108.88 -90.86 -47.75
C GLU A 118 109.85 -92.06 -47.69
N THR A 119 109.41 -93.20 -47.16
CA THR A 119 110.32 -94.32 -46.85
C THR A 119 110.43 -95.37 -47.96
N GLU A 120 109.36 -95.59 -48.73
CA GLU A 120 109.33 -96.63 -49.76
C GLU A 120 109.37 -96.04 -51.18
N ILE A 121 108.65 -94.94 -51.45
CA ILE A 121 108.52 -94.42 -52.82
C ILE A 121 109.70 -93.52 -53.19
N PHE A 122 109.94 -92.45 -52.42
CA PHE A 122 110.97 -91.47 -52.76
C PHE A 122 112.38 -92.09 -52.72
N VAL A 123 112.66 -92.97 -51.74
CA VAL A 123 113.95 -93.68 -51.66
C VAL A 123 114.18 -94.62 -52.85
N ARG A 124 113.16 -95.36 -53.29
CA ARG A 124 113.30 -96.31 -54.43
C ARG A 124 113.39 -95.59 -55.77
N SER A 125 112.76 -94.43 -55.91
CA SER A 125 112.82 -93.59 -57.12
C SER A 125 114.24 -93.16 -57.47
N ASP A 126 115.11 -92.96 -56.48
CA ASP A 126 116.52 -92.54 -56.65
C ASP A 126 117.50 -93.71 -56.86
N THR A 127 117.00 -94.95 -56.99
CA THR A 127 117.81 -96.16 -57.20
C THR A 127 117.43 -96.87 -58.51
N GLU A 128 118.19 -97.88 -58.96
CA GLU A 128 117.87 -98.65 -60.18
C GLU A 128 116.53 -99.42 -60.13
N ASP A 129 115.74 -99.29 -59.05
CA ASP A 129 114.45 -99.97 -58.80
C ASP A 129 113.20 -99.08 -59.04
N ASN A 130 113.32 -97.97 -59.79
CA ASN A 130 112.23 -97.00 -60.01
C ASN A 130 110.93 -97.61 -60.61
N ASP A 131 111.03 -98.68 -61.42
CA ASP A 131 109.85 -99.39 -61.93
C ASP A 131 108.99 -100.02 -60.81
N GLN A 132 109.59 -100.35 -59.68
CA GLN A 132 108.86 -100.82 -58.50
C GLN A 132 108.19 -99.66 -57.76
N ALA A 133 108.84 -98.49 -57.68
CA ALA A 133 108.25 -97.27 -57.12
C ALA A 133 107.00 -96.82 -57.91
N ILE A 134 107.06 -96.80 -59.24
CA ILE A 134 105.90 -96.49 -60.10
C ILE A 134 104.74 -97.47 -59.88
N ARG A 135 105.04 -98.77 -59.72
CA ARG A 135 104.01 -99.79 -59.44
C ARG A 135 103.40 -99.60 -58.05
N MET A 136 104.19 -99.32 -57.02
CA MET A 136 103.66 -99.05 -55.67
C MET A 136 102.87 -97.74 -55.62
N LEU A 137 103.32 -96.72 -56.36
CA LEU A 137 102.63 -95.44 -56.49
C LEU A 137 101.23 -95.61 -57.11
N SER A 138 101.13 -96.42 -58.17
CA SER A 138 99.85 -96.70 -58.84
C SER A 138 98.97 -97.70 -58.10
N SER A 139 99.54 -98.73 -57.45
CA SER A 139 98.77 -99.80 -56.80
C SER A 139 98.44 -99.57 -55.32
N GLN A 140 99.19 -98.73 -54.60
CA GLN A 140 99.01 -98.50 -53.16
C GLN A 140 98.85 -97.03 -52.79
N VAL A 141 99.77 -96.16 -53.22
CA VAL A 141 99.79 -94.73 -52.82
C VAL A 141 98.59 -93.97 -53.37
N THR A 142 98.34 -94.09 -54.68
CA THR A 142 97.26 -93.36 -55.36
C THR A 142 95.88 -93.80 -54.84
N PRO A 143 95.57 -95.11 -54.70
CA PRO A 143 94.31 -95.54 -54.09
C PRO A 143 94.14 -95.10 -52.63
N LEU A 144 95.21 -95.03 -51.84
CA LEU A 144 95.13 -94.54 -50.45
C LEU A 144 94.90 -93.02 -50.40
N ALA A 145 95.63 -92.24 -51.20
CA ALA A 145 95.42 -90.80 -51.35
C ALA A 145 93.99 -90.46 -51.79
N ASN A 146 93.45 -91.19 -52.78
CA ASN A 146 92.09 -91.01 -53.24
C ASN A 146 91.07 -91.32 -52.13
N ARG A 147 91.29 -92.35 -51.31
CA ARG A 147 90.43 -92.64 -50.15
C ARG A 147 90.49 -91.55 -49.10
N LEU A 148 91.68 -91.03 -48.80
CA LEU A 148 91.85 -89.92 -47.86
C LEU A 148 91.15 -88.66 -48.36
N MET A 149 91.36 -88.30 -49.62
CA MET A 149 90.72 -87.16 -50.27
C MET A 149 89.20 -87.30 -50.27
N GLU A 150 88.68 -88.47 -50.65
CA GLU A 150 87.23 -88.73 -50.63
C GLU A 150 86.67 -88.69 -49.20
N GLY A 151 87.37 -89.25 -48.21
CA GLY A 151 86.94 -89.22 -46.81
C GLY A 151 86.83 -87.80 -46.25
N HIS A 152 87.83 -86.95 -46.52
CA HIS A 152 87.76 -85.54 -46.12
C HIS A 152 86.68 -84.77 -46.90
N LYS A 153 86.49 -85.06 -48.19
CA LYS A 153 85.49 -84.41 -49.03
C LYS A 153 84.05 -84.81 -48.64
N GLU A 154 83.75 -86.09 -48.52
CA GLU A 154 82.45 -86.58 -48.03
C GLU A 154 82.17 -86.11 -46.61
N GLY A 155 83.20 -86.03 -45.77
CA GLY A 155 83.11 -85.46 -44.44
C GLY A 155 82.78 -83.95 -44.45
N ALA A 156 83.35 -83.18 -45.38
CA ALA A 156 83.04 -81.76 -45.55
C ALA A 156 81.62 -81.56 -46.08
N GLU A 157 81.21 -82.33 -47.09
CA GLU A 157 79.86 -82.28 -47.67
C GLU A 157 78.78 -82.64 -46.63
N ARG A 158 79.04 -83.61 -45.73
CA ARG A 158 78.14 -83.93 -44.61
C ARG A 158 78.02 -82.77 -43.61
N GLU A 159 79.15 -82.19 -43.22
CA GLU A 159 79.17 -81.08 -42.27
C GLU A 159 78.53 -79.81 -42.87
N GLU A 160 78.71 -79.59 -44.18
CA GLU A 160 78.03 -78.54 -44.94
C GLU A 160 76.51 -78.78 -45.02
N GLN A 161 76.07 -80.02 -45.26
CA GLN A 161 74.65 -80.37 -45.23
C GLN A 161 74.05 -80.16 -43.84
N GLU A 162 74.72 -80.58 -42.77
CA GLU A 162 74.25 -80.38 -41.39
C GLU A 162 74.16 -78.88 -41.04
N LEU A 163 75.18 -78.10 -41.42
CA LEU A 163 75.20 -76.65 -41.30
C LEU A 163 74.03 -76.00 -42.07
N SER A 164 73.75 -76.45 -43.30
CA SER A 164 72.66 -75.92 -44.11
C SER A 164 71.28 -76.20 -43.49
N LEU A 165 71.08 -77.39 -42.92
CA LEU A 165 69.84 -77.79 -42.24
C LEU A 165 69.61 -76.96 -40.97
N GLN A 166 70.66 -76.74 -40.17
CA GLN A 166 70.58 -75.93 -38.96
C GLN A 166 70.31 -74.45 -39.29
N LEU A 167 70.94 -73.91 -40.34
CA LEU A 167 70.66 -72.55 -40.82
C LEU A 167 69.22 -72.40 -41.31
N ASP A 168 68.67 -73.39 -42.01
CA ASP A 168 67.28 -73.40 -42.48
C ASP A 168 66.28 -73.52 -41.32
N GLU A 169 66.56 -74.35 -40.31
CA GLU A 169 65.71 -74.47 -39.11
C GLU A 169 65.68 -73.16 -38.32
N MET A 170 66.83 -72.49 -38.19
CA MET A 170 66.93 -71.18 -37.56
C MET A 170 66.25 -70.07 -38.36
N ALA A 171 66.36 -70.07 -39.68
CA ALA A 171 65.65 -69.12 -40.55
C ALA A 171 64.13 -69.28 -40.39
N ARG A 172 63.63 -70.52 -40.35
CA ARG A 172 62.21 -70.80 -40.09
C ARG A 172 61.78 -70.37 -38.69
N GLY A 173 62.59 -70.66 -37.67
CA GLY A 173 62.34 -70.21 -36.30
C GLY A 173 62.28 -68.69 -36.16
N SER A 174 63.20 -67.98 -36.83
CA SER A 174 63.24 -66.51 -36.87
C SER A 174 62.00 -65.90 -37.54
N ILE A 175 61.54 -66.48 -38.65
CA ILE A 175 60.31 -66.04 -39.32
C ILE A 175 59.07 -66.32 -38.45
N GLN A 176 59.00 -67.46 -37.78
CA GLN A 176 57.92 -67.76 -36.85
C GLN A 176 57.89 -66.77 -35.66
N LEU A 177 59.05 -66.44 -35.10
CA LEU A 177 59.18 -65.43 -34.06
C LEU A 177 58.74 -64.03 -34.53
N LEU A 178 59.11 -63.65 -35.75
CA LEU A 178 58.69 -62.38 -36.37
C LEU A 178 57.16 -62.33 -36.54
N ASN A 179 56.53 -63.43 -36.97
CA ASN A 179 55.08 -63.50 -37.11
C ASN A 179 54.36 -63.46 -35.75
N VAL A 180 54.85 -64.17 -34.73
CA VAL A 180 54.27 -64.17 -33.37
C VAL A 180 54.38 -62.78 -32.75
N THR A 181 55.54 -62.13 -32.84
CA THR A 181 55.73 -60.76 -32.33
C THR A 181 54.86 -59.74 -33.07
N ALA A 182 54.70 -59.86 -34.39
CA ALA A 182 53.81 -59.01 -35.18
C ALA A 182 52.33 -59.18 -34.80
N ILE A 183 51.86 -60.42 -34.57
CA ILE A 183 50.48 -60.70 -34.13
C ILE A 183 50.22 -60.11 -32.74
N ILE A 184 51.16 -60.29 -31.80
CA ILE A 184 51.02 -59.71 -30.45
C ILE A 184 51.00 -58.19 -30.53
N ALA A 185 51.92 -57.56 -31.27
CA ALA A 185 51.94 -56.12 -31.47
C ALA A 185 50.63 -55.59 -32.08
N GLY A 186 50.11 -56.26 -33.11
CA GLY A 186 48.81 -55.93 -33.71
C GLY A 186 47.64 -56.06 -32.72
N SER A 187 47.65 -57.12 -31.90
CA SER A 187 46.62 -57.36 -30.87
C SER A 187 46.60 -56.28 -29.80
N VAL A 188 47.78 -55.85 -29.32
CA VAL A 188 47.93 -54.77 -28.35
C VAL A 188 47.47 -53.43 -28.93
N PHE A 189 47.76 -53.18 -30.21
CA PHE A 189 47.31 -51.96 -30.90
C PHE A 189 45.78 -51.91 -31.02
N VAL A 190 45.15 -53.01 -31.46
CA VAL A 190 43.68 -53.11 -31.57
C VAL A 190 43.01 -52.97 -30.19
N LEU A 191 43.57 -53.62 -29.15
CA LEU A 191 43.04 -53.53 -27.79
C LEU A 191 43.14 -52.11 -27.23
N SER A 192 44.24 -51.40 -27.51
CA SER A 192 44.43 -50.00 -27.11
C SER A 192 43.40 -49.08 -27.76
N ILE A 193 43.10 -49.28 -29.05
CA ILE A 193 42.03 -48.54 -29.76
C ILE A 193 40.66 -48.85 -29.14
N MET A 194 40.35 -50.11 -28.84
CA MET A 194 39.07 -50.47 -28.22
C MET A 194 38.90 -49.81 -26.83
N ILE A 195 39.94 -49.82 -26.00
CA ILE A 195 39.90 -49.17 -24.67
C ILE A 195 39.72 -47.65 -24.82
N ALA A 196 40.44 -47.02 -25.76
CA ALA A 196 40.32 -45.59 -26.02
C ALA A 196 38.90 -45.20 -26.50
N LEU A 197 38.32 -45.95 -27.44
CA LEU A 197 36.95 -45.73 -27.92
C LEU A 197 35.90 -45.96 -26.81
N PHE A 198 36.11 -46.98 -25.97
CA PHE A 198 35.24 -47.26 -24.83
C PHE A 198 35.27 -46.14 -23.78
N MET A 199 36.45 -45.65 -23.42
CA MET A 199 36.62 -44.50 -22.50
C MET A 199 36.04 -43.21 -23.07
N ALA A 200 36.28 -42.94 -24.36
CA ALA A 200 35.73 -41.78 -25.05
C ALA A 200 34.19 -41.80 -25.01
N ASN A 201 33.55 -42.94 -25.30
CA ASN A 201 32.09 -43.06 -25.22
C ASN A 201 31.54 -42.94 -23.80
N LEU A 202 32.27 -43.41 -22.79
CA LEU A 202 31.87 -43.32 -21.38
C LEU A 202 31.90 -41.89 -20.81
N ILE A 203 32.77 -41.02 -21.31
CA ILE A 203 32.95 -39.65 -20.80
C ILE A 203 32.32 -38.61 -21.73
N VAL A 204 32.61 -38.70 -23.04
CA VAL A 204 32.23 -37.67 -24.01
C VAL A 204 30.72 -37.68 -24.29
N LYS A 205 30.08 -38.86 -24.32
CA LYS A 205 28.64 -38.94 -24.63
C LYS A 205 27.78 -38.26 -23.55
N PRO A 206 27.95 -38.54 -22.23
CA PRO A 206 27.21 -37.81 -21.20
C PRO A 206 27.53 -36.31 -21.16
N LEU A 207 28.78 -35.90 -21.38
CA LEU A 207 29.15 -34.48 -21.44
C LEU A 207 28.50 -33.75 -22.63
N LYS A 208 28.42 -34.39 -23.81
CA LYS A 208 27.71 -33.83 -24.97
C LYS A 208 26.22 -33.67 -24.70
N MET A 209 25.59 -34.64 -24.02
CA MET A 209 24.18 -34.54 -23.61
C MET A 209 23.96 -33.37 -22.64
N LEU A 210 24.83 -33.23 -21.63
CA LEU A 210 24.75 -32.12 -20.68
C LEU A 210 24.98 -30.76 -21.37
N LEU A 211 25.95 -30.68 -22.28
CA LEU A 211 26.19 -29.48 -23.08
C LEU A 211 24.99 -29.09 -23.94
N GLN A 212 24.32 -30.06 -24.58
CA GLN A 212 23.10 -29.78 -25.35
C GLN A 212 22.00 -29.21 -24.45
N ARG A 213 21.83 -29.75 -23.25
CA ARG A 213 20.82 -29.28 -22.29
C ARG A 213 21.14 -27.88 -21.77
N VAL A 214 22.41 -27.60 -21.46
CA VAL A 214 22.87 -26.25 -21.11
C VAL A 214 22.57 -25.26 -22.25
N LYS A 215 22.80 -25.64 -23.51
CA LYS A 215 22.47 -24.77 -24.66
C LYS A 215 20.97 -24.45 -24.76
N ILE A 216 20.11 -25.43 -24.46
CA ILE A 216 18.65 -25.25 -24.48
C ILE A 216 18.21 -24.32 -23.33
N VAL A 217 18.72 -24.55 -22.12
CA VAL A 217 18.46 -23.65 -20.97
C VAL A 217 18.98 -22.23 -21.25
N ALA A 218 20.13 -22.09 -21.92
CA ALA A 218 20.67 -20.79 -22.32
C ALA A 218 19.80 -20.06 -23.36
N THR A 219 18.98 -20.77 -24.13
CA THR A 219 17.96 -20.16 -25.02
C THR A 219 16.67 -19.78 -24.29
N GLY A 220 16.57 -20.06 -22.99
CA GLY A 220 15.39 -19.77 -22.17
C GLY A 220 14.40 -20.93 -22.06
N ASP A 221 14.68 -22.09 -22.66
CA ASP A 221 13.81 -23.28 -22.53
C ASP A 221 14.24 -24.13 -21.33
N LEU A 222 13.44 -24.06 -20.28
CA LEU A 222 13.56 -24.86 -19.07
C LEU A 222 12.50 -25.97 -19.04
N SER A 223 11.62 -26.15 -20.01
CA SER A 223 10.52 -27.14 -19.95
C SER A 223 10.98 -28.61 -19.96
N MET A 224 12.25 -28.81 -20.30
CA MET A 224 12.88 -30.12 -20.49
C MET A 224 12.93 -31.00 -19.22
N ASP A 225 12.77 -32.31 -19.39
CA ASP A 225 12.96 -33.28 -18.31
C ASP A 225 14.37 -33.25 -17.71
N GLN A 226 14.47 -33.67 -16.44
CA GLN A 226 15.74 -33.80 -15.74
C GLN A 226 16.71 -34.75 -16.46
N ILE A 227 17.99 -34.39 -16.46
CA ILE A 227 19.03 -35.24 -17.03
C ILE A 227 19.29 -36.41 -16.07
N SER A 228 19.15 -37.64 -16.54
CA SER A 228 19.48 -38.84 -15.78
C SER A 228 20.82 -39.44 -16.24
N ILE A 229 21.92 -38.98 -15.63
CA ILE A 229 23.24 -39.61 -15.77
C ILE A 229 23.51 -40.43 -14.51
N ARG A 230 23.48 -41.75 -14.62
CA ARG A 230 23.63 -42.69 -13.48
C ARG A 230 25.08 -42.98 -13.07
N THR A 231 26.05 -42.19 -13.54
CA THR A 231 27.46 -42.38 -13.16
C THR A 231 27.70 -41.81 -11.77
N LYS A 232 28.59 -42.43 -10.99
CA LYS A 232 28.97 -41.97 -9.64
C LYS A 232 30.22 -41.08 -9.65
N ASP A 233 30.61 -40.59 -10.82
CA ASP A 233 31.79 -39.76 -11.03
C ASP A 233 31.41 -38.28 -11.17
N GLU A 234 32.37 -37.43 -11.49
CA GLU A 234 32.20 -35.99 -11.60
C GLU A 234 31.14 -35.60 -12.65
N VAL A 235 30.91 -36.43 -13.67
CA VAL A 235 29.86 -36.17 -14.67
C VAL A 235 28.47 -36.38 -14.08
N GLY A 236 28.30 -37.37 -13.21
CA GLY A 236 27.05 -37.59 -12.47
C GLY A 236 26.75 -36.45 -11.50
N GLN A 237 27.76 -36.02 -10.73
CA GLN A 237 27.62 -34.87 -9.82
C GLN A 237 27.29 -33.57 -10.58
N LEU A 238 27.92 -33.34 -11.74
CA LEU A 238 27.61 -32.19 -12.59
C LEU A 238 26.17 -32.25 -13.13
N SER A 239 25.66 -33.44 -13.46
CA SER A 239 24.27 -33.64 -13.89
C SER A 239 23.27 -33.31 -12.78
N GLU A 240 23.55 -33.74 -11.55
CA GLU A 240 22.72 -33.46 -10.38
C GLU A 240 22.70 -31.96 -10.07
N ALA A 241 23.86 -31.33 -9.96
CA ALA A 241 23.98 -29.88 -9.74
C ALA A 241 23.29 -29.06 -10.85
N PHE A 242 23.38 -29.50 -12.10
CA PHE A 242 22.67 -28.85 -13.22
C PHE A 242 21.14 -28.97 -13.09
N ASN A 243 20.63 -30.14 -12.67
CA ASN A 243 19.20 -30.34 -12.43
C ASN A 243 18.70 -29.44 -11.29
N ASP A 244 19.45 -29.35 -10.18
CA ASP A 244 19.11 -28.49 -9.03
C ASP A 244 19.09 -27.01 -9.41
N MET A 245 20.09 -26.56 -10.18
CA MET A 245 20.15 -25.19 -10.71
C MET A 245 18.93 -24.89 -11.61
N THR A 246 18.60 -25.81 -12.53
CA THR A 246 17.45 -25.64 -13.44
C THR A 246 16.13 -25.63 -12.66
N GLY A 247 15.98 -26.52 -11.66
CA GLY A 247 14.81 -26.55 -10.79
C GLY A 247 14.63 -25.27 -9.97
N SER A 248 15.73 -24.75 -9.42
CA SER A 248 15.75 -23.48 -8.69
C SER A 248 15.38 -22.30 -9.59
N LEU A 249 15.92 -22.25 -10.82
CA LEU A 249 15.58 -21.24 -11.82
C LEU A 249 14.09 -21.29 -12.20
N ARG A 250 13.54 -22.48 -12.45
CA ARG A 250 12.08 -22.64 -12.71
C ARG A 250 11.25 -22.11 -11.55
N SER A 251 11.61 -22.47 -10.32
CA SER A 251 10.87 -22.03 -9.13
C SER A 251 10.95 -20.51 -8.95
N LEU A 252 12.12 -19.91 -9.20
CA LEU A 252 12.29 -18.46 -9.15
C LEU A 252 11.43 -17.78 -10.20
N LEU A 253 11.50 -18.22 -11.46
CA LEU A 253 10.71 -17.64 -12.56
C LEU A 253 9.20 -17.75 -12.31
N LYS A 254 8.70 -18.91 -11.84
CA LYS A 254 7.29 -19.08 -11.44
C LYS A 254 6.88 -18.14 -10.32
N LYS A 255 7.74 -17.99 -9.30
CA LYS A 255 7.47 -17.10 -8.17
C LYS A 255 7.48 -15.63 -8.61
N THR A 256 8.43 -15.23 -9.45
CA THR A 256 8.50 -13.89 -10.03
C THR A 256 7.26 -13.60 -10.87
N TRP A 257 6.82 -14.53 -11.72
CA TRP A 257 5.57 -14.37 -12.47
C TRP A 257 4.37 -14.10 -11.55
N GLY A 258 4.16 -14.96 -10.54
CA GLY A 258 3.05 -14.79 -9.60
C GLY A 258 3.14 -13.49 -8.79
N MET A 259 4.35 -13.06 -8.42
CA MET A 259 4.56 -11.77 -7.76
C MET A 259 4.25 -10.59 -8.69
N SER A 260 4.65 -10.64 -9.96
CA SER A 260 4.33 -9.60 -10.94
C SER A 260 2.82 -9.50 -11.19
N ASP A 261 2.12 -10.64 -11.29
CA ASP A 261 0.66 -10.68 -11.41
C ASP A 261 -0.04 -10.03 -10.21
N GLN A 262 0.43 -10.34 -9.00
CA GLN A 262 -0.09 -9.71 -7.78
C GLN A 262 0.17 -8.20 -7.74
N VAL A 263 1.34 -7.74 -8.18
CA VAL A 263 1.65 -6.29 -8.24
C VAL A 263 0.76 -5.59 -9.27
N ALA A 264 0.54 -6.18 -10.45
CA ALA A 264 -0.37 -5.64 -11.45
C ALA A 264 -1.80 -5.50 -10.91
N ALA A 265 -2.34 -6.55 -10.29
CA ALA A 265 -3.69 -6.53 -9.70
C ALA A 265 -3.80 -5.50 -8.55
N THR A 266 -2.77 -5.38 -7.71
CA THR A 266 -2.74 -4.40 -6.61
C THR A 266 -2.64 -2.98 -7.15
N ALA A 267 -1.88 -2.76 -8.23
CA ALA A 267 -1.78 -1.49 -8.90
C ALA A 267 -3.10 -1.06 -9.55
N GLU A 268 -3.81 -1.96 -10.24
CA GLU A 268 -5.16 -1.68 -10.75
C GLU A 268 -6.13 -1.30 -9.62
N GLN A 269 -6.12 -2.06 -8.53
CA GLN A 269 -6.94 -1.74 -7.35
C GLN A 269 -6.58 -0.38 -6.75
N LEU A 270 -5.30 -0.06 -6.64
CA LEU A 270 -4.83 1.23 -6.12
C LEU A 270 -5.28 2.39 -7.01
N SER A 271 -5.17 2.24 -8.34
CA SER A 271 -5.66 3.24 -9.30
C SER A 271 -7.16 3.49 -9.16
N ALA A 272 -7.96 2.41 -9.06
CA ALA A 272 -9.41 2.52 -8.84
C ALA A 272 -9.73 3.21 -7.50
N SER A 273 -9.05 2.85 -6.41
CA SER A 273 -9.23 3.49 -5.11
C SER A 273 -8.81 4.97 -5.10
N SER A 274 -7.76 5.34 -5.84
CA SER A 274 -7.35 6.73 -6.01
C SER A 274 -8.39 7.55 -6.77
N GLN A 275 -8.97 6.99 -7.83
CA GLN A 275 -10.05 7.64 -8.59
C GLN A 275 -11.32 7.82 -7.74
N GLU A 276 -11.70 6.80 -6.97
CA GLU A 276 -12.84 6.87 -6.05
C GLU A 276 -12.61 7.92 -4.96
N THR A 277 -11.41 7.94 -4.37
CA THR A 277 -11.03 8.94 -3.36
C THR A 277 -11.04 10.35 -3.96
N ALA A 278 -10.52 10.54 -5.18
CA ALA A 278 -10.56 11.83 -5.87
C ALA A 278 -12.00 12.29 -6.15
N ALA A 279 -12.91 11.38 -6.51
CA ALA A 279 -14.32 11.69 -6.69
C ALA A 279 -14.97 12.14 -5.37
N ALA A 280 -14.70 11.42 -4.27
CA ALA A 280 -15.18 11.78 -2.93
C ALA A 280 -14.61 13.15 -2.48
N THR A 281 -13.33 13.41 -2.71
CA THR A 281 -12.69 14.70 -2.40
C THR A 281 -13.30 15.85 -3.21
N ASN A 282 -13.65 15.63 -4.48
CA ASN A 282 -14.39 16.63 -5.27
C ASN A 282 -15.78 16.94 -4.67
N GLN A 283 -16.48 15.92 -4.15
CA GLN A 283 -17.75 16.15 -3.45
C GLN A 283 -17.54 16.95 -2.16
N ILE A 284 -16.47 16.67 -1.41
CA ILE A 284 -16.09 17.45 -0.22
C ILE A 284 -15.81 18.91 -0.61
N ALA A 285 -15.08 19.15 -1.71
CA ALA A 285 -14.82 20.49 -2.22
C ALA A 285 -16.11 21.25 -2.59
N GLY A 286 -17.08 20.57 -3.23
CA GLY A 286 -18.39 21.17 -3.50
C GLY A 286 -19.20 21.47 -2.24
N ALA A 287 -19.18 20.57 -1.26
CA ALA A 287 -19.87 20.74 0.02
C ALA A 287 -19.25 21.91 0.82
N ILE A 288 -17.93 22.02 0.86
CA ILE A 288 -17.26 23.07 1.61
C ILE A 288 -17.44 24.45 0.98
N GLN A 289 -17.56 24.53 -0.35
CA GLN A 289 -17.95 25.76 -1.04
C GLN A 289 -19.35 26.23 -0.59
N THR A 290 -20.28 25.29 -0.44
CA THR A 290 -21.63 25.59 0.06
C THR A 290 -21.58 26.11 1.50
N VAL A 291 -20.75 25.51 2.38
CA VAL A 291 -20.55 25.97 3.76
C VAL A 291 -19.96 27.38 3.80
N SER A 292 -18.97 27.67 2.94
CA SER A 292 -18.38 29.01 2.82
C SER A 292 -19.42 30.06 2.45
N THR A 293 -20.20 29.81 1.38
CA THR A 293 -21.27 30.72 0.95
C THR A 293 -22.35 30.90 2.02
N ALA A 294 -22.75 29.83 2.70
CA ALA A 294 -23.73 29.90 3.79
C ALA A 294 -23.20 30.71 4.99
N SER A 295 -21.90 30.61 5.28
CA SER A 295 -21.25 31.35 6.36
C SER A 295 -21.19 32.85 6.05
N GLU A 296 -20.81 33.23 4.82
CA GLU A 296 -20.87 34.63 4.39
C GLU A 296 -22.30 35.20 4.44
N GLN A 297 -23.29 34.40 4.08
CA GLN A 297 -24.70 34.79 4.22
C GLN A 297 -25.09 34.95 5.69
N GLY A 298 -24.62 34.07 6.57
CA GLY A 298 -24.81 34.16 8.02
C GLY A 298 -24.28 35.48 8.59
N VAL A 299 -23.08 35.90 8.20
CA VAL A 299 -22.52 37.22 8.58
C VAL A 299 -23.41 38.37 8.13
N ARG A 300 -23.87 38.36 6.87
CA ARG A 300 -24.76 39.42 6.36
C ARG A 300 -26.08 39.48 7.11
N GLN A 301 -26.72 38.33 7.33
CA GLN A 301 -27.99 38.26 8.06
C GLN A 301 -27.86 38.67 9.54
N ALA A 302 -26.75 38.30 10.19
CA ALA A 302 -26.47 38.73 11.55
C ALA A 302 -26.36 40.26 11.64
N LYS A 303 -25.68 40.87 10.68
CA LYS A 303 -25.53 42.33 10.59
C LYS A 303 -26.85 43.06 10.32
N GLU A 304 -27.66 42.57 9.38
CA GLU A 304 -28.99 43.12 9.10
C GLU A 304 -29.93 43.00 10.31
N SER A 305 -29.85 41.87 11.03
CA SER A 305 -30.62 41.65 12.25
C SER A 305 -30.19 42.57 13.39
N SER A 306 -28.89 42.87 13.49
CA SER A 306 -28.36 43.79 14.50
C SER A 306 -28.83 45.23 14.24
N ILE A 307 -28.85 45.65 12.98
CA ILE A 307 -29.44 46.94 12.57
C ILE A 307 -30.93 46.99 12.96
N SER A 308 -31.67 45.92 12.69
CA SER A 308 -33.09 45.83 13.04
C SER A 308 -33.32 45.86 14.56
N ALA A 309 -32.47 45.20 15.34
CA ALA A 309 -32.47 45.29 16.80
C ALA A 309 -32.20 46.73 17.29
N GLY A 310 -31.32 47.47 16.60
CA GLY A 310 -31.12 48.90 16.83
C GLY A 310 -32.40 49.71 16.62
N HIS A 311 -33.13 49.48 15.52
CA HIS A 311 -34.42 50.14 15.29
C HIS A 311 -35.47 49.81 16.35
N VAL A 312 -35.49 48.57 16.86
CA VAL A 312 -36.36 48.18 17.99
C VAL A 312 -36.00 48.98 19.24
N ASN A 313 -34.72 49.11 19.56
CA ASN A 313 -34.24 49.89 20.69
C ASN A 313 -34.69 51.36 20.60
N ASP A 314 -34.54 51.99 19.43
CA ASP A 314 -35.01 53.35 19.18
C ASP A 314 -36.55 53.48 19.31
N GLY A 315 -37.28 52.47 18.83
CA GLY A 315 -38.73 52.39 18.98
C GLY A 315 -39.16 52.32 20.45
N ILE A 316 -38.45 51.55 21.27
CA ILE A 316 -38.72 51.44 22.70
C ILE A 316 -38.42 52.75 23.45
N HIS A 317 -37.36 53.48 23.06
CA HIS A 317 -37.11 54.81 23.61
C HIS A 317 -38.29 55.76 23.37
N LYS A 318 -38.85 55.78 22.16
CA LYS A 318 -40.04 56.59 21.84
C LYS A 318 -41.28 56.17 22.62
N ILE A 319 -41.50 54.87 22.81
CA ILE A 319 -42.62 54.36 23.62
C ILE A 319 -42.45 54.80 25.09
N THR A 320 -41.23 54.74 25.62
CA THR A 320 -40.94 55.15 26.99
C THR A 320 -41.19 56.65 27.19
N GLU A 321 -40.75 57.48 26.24
CA GLU A 321 -41.02 58.92 26.25
C GLU A 321 -42.53 59.22 26.19
N ALA A 322 -43.26 58.54 25.30
CA ALA A 322 -44.71 58.66 25.19
C ALA A 322 -45.44 58.22 26.47
N ALA A 323 -45.01 57.12 27.10
CA ALA A 323 -45.59 56.62 28.34
C ALA A 323 -45.40 57.62 29.49
N ASN A 324 -44.21 58.19 29.63
CA ASN A 324 -43.95 59.25 30.62
C ASN A 324 -44.82 60.49 30.36
N GLY A 325 -45.03 60.85 29.09
CA GLY A 325 -45.93 61.94 28.72
C GLY A 325 -47.39 61.68 29.10
N VAL A 326 -47.87 60.45 28.90
CA VAL A 326 -49.23 60.04 29.33
C VAL A 326 -49.35 60.04 30.84
N GLU A 327 -48.33 59.59 31.57
CA GLU A 327 -48.31 59.61 33.04
C GLU A 327 -48.44 61.04 33.59
N GLN A 328 -47.70 62.00 33.00
CA GLN A 328 -47.81 63.42 33.38
C GLN A 328 -49.21 64.02 33.08
N LEU A 329 -49.80 63.67 31.93
CA LEU A 329 -51.15 64.11 31.58
C LEU A 329 -52.22 63.48 32.49
N ALA A 330 -52.04 62.22 32.88
CA ALA A 330 -52.92 61.53 33.80
C ALA A 330 -52.85 62.16 35.20
N ASP A 331 -51.66 62.52 35.69
CA ASP A 331 -51.50 63.20 36.98
C ASP A 331 -52.21 64.57 36.99
N GLU A 332 -52.05 65.37 35.92
CA GLU A 332 -52.75 66.64 35.75
C GLU A 332 -54.27 66.46 35.71
N ALA A 333 -54.77 65.48 34.95
CA ALA A 333 -56.20 65.19 34.86
C ALA A 333 -56.76 64.70 36.21
N SER A 334 -55.98 63.94 36.99
CA SER A 334 -56.36 63.47 38.33
C SER A 334 -56.56 64.65 39.27
N ARG A 335 -55.61 65.59 39.27
CA ARG A 335 -55.72 66.82 40.06
C ARG A 335 -56.95 67.63 39.66
N GLN A 336 -57.21 67.82 38.36
CA GLN A 336 -58.39 68.55 37.89
C GLN A 336 -59.70 67.85 38.28
N ALA A 337 -59.73 66.51 38.28
CA ALA A 337 -60.90 65.76 38.72
C ALA A 337 -61.16 65.93 40.24
N LEU A 338 -60.10 65.89 41.06
CA LEU A 338 -60.18 66.14 42.50
C LEU A 338 -60.61 67.57 42.83
N GLU A 339 -60.05 68.58 42.13
CA GLU A 339 -60.48 69.98 42.26
C GLU A 339 -61.96 70.14 41.86
N GLY A 340 -62.41 69.43 40.82
CA GLY A 340 -63.80 69.41 40.38
C GLY A 340 -64.74 68.74 41.41
N GLU A 341 -64.29 67.66 42.05
CA GLU A 341 -65.00 66.99 43.14
C GLU A 341 -65.17 67.92 44.35
N GLU A 342 -64.10 68.60 44.77
CA GLU A 342 -64.14 69.58 45.87
C GLU A 342 -65.09 70.76 45.55
N ALA A 343 -65.02 71.31 44.34
CA ALA A 343 -65.90 72.39 43.92
C ALA A 343 -67.39 72.00 43.93
N ILE A 344 -67.68 70.75 43.59
CA ILE A 344 -69.05 70.20 43.62
C ILE A 344 -69.52 69.90 45.03
N GLU A 345 -68.64 69.45 45.93
CA GLU A 345 -68.96 69.29 47.35
C GLU A 345 -69.35 70.65 47.98
N GLN A 346 -68.58 71.70 47.70
CA GLN A 346 -68.91 73.07 48.12
C GLN A 346 -70.25 73.56 47.52
N ALA A 347 -70.50 73.27 46.24
CA ALA A 347 -71.77 73.61 45.61
C ALA A 347 -72.96 72.87 46.25
N ALA A 348 -72.78 71.61 46.63
CA ALA A 348 -73.80 70.82 47.32
C ALA A 348 -74.12 71.39 48.71
N GLU A 349 -73.11 71.80 49.48
CA GLU A 349 -73.29 72.46 50.77
C GLU A 349 -74.05 73.79 50.63
N GLN A 350 -73.70 74.59 49.61
CA GLN A 350 -74.39 75.85 49.32
C GLN A 350 -75.85 75.63 48.92
N ILE A 351 -76.15 74.62 48.09
CA ILE A 351 -77.52 74.26 47.71
C ILE A 351 -78.33 73.80 48.93
N ASN A 352 -77.73 73.03 49.83
CA ASN A 352 -78.38 72.63 51.08
C ASN A 352 -78.71 73.84 51.97
N THR A 353 -77.80 74.81 52.04
CA THR A 353 -78.05 76.10 52.73
C THR A 353 -79.19 76.88 52.08
N ILE A 354 -79.27 76.90 50.75
CA ILE A 354 -80.39 77.50 50.00
C ILE A 354 -81.70 76.76 50.32
N GLN A 355 -81.70 75.43 50.35
CA GLN A 355 -82.87 74.61 50.70
C GLN A 355 -83.42 74.98 52.08
N GLN A 356 -82.53 75.07 53.08
CA GLN A 356 -82.90 75.49 54.44
C GLN A 356 -83.49 76.90 54.45
N THR A 357 -82.88 77.83 53.72
CA THR A 357 -83.33 79.23 53.64
C THR A 357 -84.71 79.35 52.99
N VAL A 358 -84.95 78.65 51.87
CA VAL A 358 -86.24 78.62 51.18
C VAL A 358 -87.32 77.99 52.06
N THR A 359 -86.99 76.91 52.77
CA THR A 359 -87.91 76.24 53.70
C THR A 359 -88.30 77.16 54.86
N GLN A 360 -87.33 77.88 55.44
CA GLN A 360 -87.59 78.86 56.50
C GLN A 360 -88.43 80.05 56.00
N ALA A 361 -88.16 80.53 54.78
CA ALA A 361 -88.95 81.60 54.16
C ALA A 361 -90.41 81.17 53.92
N ALA A 362 -90.63 79.93 53.45
CA ALA A 362 -91.96 79.36 53.28
C ALA A 362 -92.75 79.33 54.60
N GLU A 363 -92.10 78.89 55.69
CA GLU A 363 -92.70 78.85 57.03
C GLU A 363 -93.05 80.26 57.56
N LEU A 364 -92.15 81.24 57.41
CA LEU A 364 -92.42 82.63 57.81
C LEU A 364 -93.59 83.25 57.04
N ILE A 365 -93.69 83.00 55.73
CA ILE A 365 -94.79 83.49 54.89
C ILE A 365 -96.11 82.80 55.28
N HIS A 366 -96.06 81.50 55.59
CA HIS A 366 -97.22 80.77 56.09
C HIS A 366 -97.72 81.36 57.41
N GLN A 367 -96.82 81.64 58.36
CA GLN A 367 -97.15 82.32 59.62
C GLN A 367 -97.76 83.70 59.41
N LEU A 368 -97.24 84.49 58.46
CA LEU A 368 -97.81 85.79 58.09
C LEU A 368 -99.23 85.65 57.51
N GLY A 369 -99.49 84.58 56.74
CA GLY A 369 -100.82 84.24 56.25
C GLY A 369 -101.82 83.98 57.39
N GLU A 370 -101.43 83.18 58.39
CA GLU A 370 -102.25 82.90 59.57
C GLU A 370 -102.47 84.15 60.43
N GLN A 371 -101.43 84.95 60.69
CA GLN A 371 -101.57 86.23 61.40
C GLN A 371 -102.50 87.21 60.66
N SER A 372 -102.44 87.26 59.32
CA SER A 372 -103.33 88.11 58.52
C SER A 372 -104.79 87.68 58.63
N LYS A 373 -105.05 86.38 58.83
CA LYS A 373 -106.38 85.83 59.08
C LYS A 373 -106.89 86.15 60.49
N GLU A 374 -106.01 86.17 61.49
CA GLU A 374 -106.36 86.65 62.83
C GLU A 374 -106.73 88.15 62.82
N ILE A 375 -105.96 88.98 62.10
CA ILE A 375 -106.26 90.42 61.96
C ILE A 375 -107.59 90.63 61.23
N ASP A 376 -107.90 89.84 60.21
CA ASP A 376 -109.19 89.91 59.50
C ASP A 376 -110.40 89.68 60.43
N GLN A 377 -110.29 88.75 61.39
CA GLN A 377 -111.30 88.54 62.43
C GLN A 377 -111.48 89.78 63.32
N VAL A 378 -110.36 90.43 63.70
CA VAL A 378 -110.38 91.67 64.50
C VAL A 378 -111.02 92.81 63.71
N VAL A 379 -110.69 92.96 62.42
CA VAL A 379 -111.26 94.01 61.56
C VAL A 379 -112.75 93.79 61.31
N THR A 380 -113.19 92.54 61.18
CA THR A 380 -114.61 92.17 61.11
C THR A 380 -115.35 92.56 62.39
N LEU A 381 -114.75 92.30 63.55
CA LEU A 381 -115.29 92.73 64.84
C LEU A 381 -115.37 94.26 64.94
N ILE A 382 -114.32 94.99 64.54
CA ILE A 382 -114.32 96.47 64.52
C ILE A 382 -115.42 97.00 63.60
N THR A 383 -115.61 96.41 62.43
CA THR A 383 -116.68 96.78 61.49
C THR A 383 -118.05 96.59 62.13
N THR A 384 -118.25 95.47 62.82
CA THR A 384 -119.49 95.17 63.56
C THR A 384 -119.72 96.16 64.71
N ILE A 385 -118.69 96.49 65.48
CA ILE A 385 -118.76 97.49 66.55
C ILE A 385 -119.07 98.88 65.98
N ALA A 386 -118.44 99.26 64.87
CA ALA A 386 -118.68 100.53 64.19
C ALA A 386 -120.12 100.62 63.68
N GLU A 387 -120.68 99.55 63.11
CA GLU A 387 -122.09 99.48 62.73
C GLU A 387 -123.03 99.62 63.94
N GLN A 388 -122.78 98.89 65.02
CA GLN A 388 -123.56 99.02 66.26
C GLN A 388 -123.48 100.43 66.84
N THR A 389 -122.28 101.04 66.84
CA THR A 389 -122.05 102.40 67.35
C THR A 389 -122.75 103.44 66.49
N ASN A 390 -122.73 103.29 65.16
CA ASN A 390 -123.47 104.13 64.23
C ASN A 390 -124.99 104.03 64.47
N LEU A 391 -125.51 102.84 64.75
CA LEU A 391 -126.93 102.59 65.05
C LEU A 391 -127.34 103.19 66.41
N LEU A 392 -126.50 103.04 67.44
CA LEU A 392 -126.67 103.66 68.76
C LEU A 392 -126.64 105.19 68.66
N ALA A 393 -125.69 105.74 67.90
CA ALA A 393 -125.55 107.17 67.68
C ALA A 393 -126.72 107.76 66.88
N LEU A 394 -127.22 107.03 65.87
CA LEU A 394 -128.42 107.41 65.13
C LEU A 394 -129.66 107.43 66.04
N ASN A 395 -129.84 106.42 66.89
CA ASN A 395 -130.93 106.40 67.87
C ASN A 395 -130.82 107.57 68.87
N ALA A 396 -129.60 107.89 69.33
CA ALA A 396 -129.36 109.03 70.21
C ALA A 396 -129.61 110.38 69.51
N ALA A 397 -129.23 110.53 68.24
CA ALA A 397 -129.50 111.72 67.44
C ALA A 397 -131.01 111.93 67.20
N ILE A 398 -131.75 110.84 66.94
CA ILE A 398 -133.22 110.87 66.82
C ILE A 398 -133.87 111.32 68.13
N GLU A 399 -133.47 110.77 69.27
CA GLU A 399 -134.07 111.12 70.57
C GLU A 399 -133.66 112.54 71.03
N ALA A 400 -132.46 113.00 70.67
CA ALA A 400 -132.02 114.37 70.89
C ALA A 400 -132.80 115.38 70.03
N ALA A 401 -133.14 115.04 68.78
CA ALA A 401 -134.03 115.86 67.94
C ALA A 401 -135.47 115.92 68.51
N ARG A 402 -135.91 114.86 69.19
CA ARG A 402 -137.22 114.76 69.85
C ARG A 402 -137.35 115.65 71.09
N ALA A 403 -136.25 115.92 71.79
CA ALA A 403 -136.18 116.77 72.98
C ALA A 403 -136.17 118.29 72.69
N GLY A 404 -136.23 118.72 71.41
CA GLY A 404 -136.34 120.12 71.02
C GLY A 404 -135.16 120.99 71.45
N GLU A 405 -135.42 122.23 71.93
CA GLU A 405 -134.37 123.20 72.32
C GLU A 405 -133.43 122.68 73.42
N HIS A 406 -133.87 121.75 74.29
CA HIS A 406 -133.04 121.17 75.36
C HIS A 406 -132.09 120.06 74.88
N GLY A 407 -132.32 119.49 73.68
CA GLY A 407 -131.53 118.39 73.12
C GLY A 407 -130.40 118.80 72.18
N LYS A 408 -130.29 120.09 71.82
CA LYS A 408 -129.34 120.59 70.80
C LYS A 408 -127.88 120.20 71.05
N GLY A 409 -127.39 120.30 72.28
CA GLY A 409 -126.01 119.91 72.61
C GLY A 409 -125.76 118.40 72.49
N PHE A 410 -126.75 117.58 72.85
CA PHE A 410 -126.69 116.11 72.72
C PHE A 410 -126.79 115.65 71.26
N ALA A 411 -127.60 116.34 70.45
CA ALA A 411 -127.73 116.04 69.02
C ALA A 411 -126.40 116.23 68.29
N VAL A 412 -125.64 117.30 68.60
CA VAL A 412 -124.32 117.54 68.02
C VAL A 412 -123.34 116.42 68.38
N VAL A 413 -123.31 115.99 69.65
CA VAL A 413 -122.43 114.89 70.09
C VAL A 413 -122.83 113.57 69.43
N ALA A 414 -124.13 113.26 69.34
CA ALA A 414 -124.61 112.04 68.71
C ALA A 414 -124.31 112.00 67.21
N ASP A 415 -124.44 113.12 66.48
CA ASP A 415 -124.05 113.19 65.07
C ASP A 415 -122.53 113.08 64.88
N GLU A 416 -121.72 113.61 65.81
CA GLU A 416 -120.25 113.46 65.78
C GLU A 416 -119.84 112.00 66.04
N VAL A 417 -120.47 111.30 66.99
CA VAL A 417 -120.25 109.87 67.23
C VAL A 417 -120.69 109.03 66.03
N ARG A 418 -121.82 109.38 65.40
CA ARG A 418 -122.30 108.72 64.17
C ARG A 418 -121.27 108.87 63.04
N LYS A 419 -120.72 110.07 62.87
CA LYS A 419 -119.69 110.35 61.87
C LYS A 419 -118.40 109.59 62.16
N LEU A 420 -117.92 109.55 63.41
CA LEU A 420 -116.76 108.76 63.83
C LEU A 420 -116.96 107.25 63.63
N ALA A 421 -118.18 106.74 63.87
CA ALA A 421 -118.52 105.34 63.65
C ALA A 421 -118.52 104.99 62.14
N GLU A 422 -119.07 105.87 61.30
CA GLU A 422 -119.02 105.70 59.84
C GLU A 422 -117.58 105.81 59.29
N GLU A 423 -116.76 106.74 59.80
CA GLU A 423 -115.33 106.84 59.46
C GLU A 423 -114.55 105.60 59.92
N SER A 424 -114.88 105.03 61.09
CA SER A 424 -114.30 103.77 61.60
C SER A 424 -114.68 102.58 60.72
N ARG A 425 -115.94 102.51 60.29
CA ARG A 425 -116.44 101.48 59.37
C ARG A 425 -115.74 101.55 58.02
N GLN A 426 -115.61 102.73 57.43
CA GLN A 426 -114.90 102.94 56.17
C GLN A 426 -113.40 102.61 56.29
N SER A 427 -112.77 102.94 57.42
CA SER A 427 -111.38 102.59 57.69
C SER A 427 -111.18 101.08 57.84
N ALA A 428 -112.07 100.40 58.57
CA ALA A 428 -112.06 98.95 58.70
C ALA A 428 -112.26 98.24 57.34
N GLN A 429 -113.16 98.73 56.48
CA GLN A 429 -113.32 98.21 55.12
C GLN A 429 -112.06 98.38 54.25
N LYS A 430 -111.35 99.51 54.38
CA LYS A 430 -110.05 99.69 53.70
C LYS A 430 -109.00 98.70 54.20
N ILE A 431 -108.93 98.47 55.52
CA ILE A 431 -108.02 97.48 56.11
C ILE A 431 -108.39 96.06 55.62
N ALA A 432 -109.67 95.71 55.58
CA ALA A 432 -110.12 94.42 55.06
C ALA A 432 -109.67 94.19 53.60
N GLY A 433 -109.81 95.21 52.73
CA GLY A 433 -109.31 95.13 51.35
C GLY A 433 -107.77 94.99 51.27
N MET A 434 -107.03 95.63 52.17
CA MET A 434 -105.57 95.43 52.28
C MET A 434 -105.22 94.02 52.77
N LEU A 435 -105.97 93.46 53.71
CA LEU A 435 -105.76 92.10 54.22
C LEU A 435 -106.08 91.04 53.18
N GLU A 436 -107.13 91.22 52.36
CA GLU A 436 -107.43 90.34 51.24
C GLU A 436 -106.27 90.31 50.24
N LEU A 437 -105.69 91.47 49.93
CA LEU A 437 -104.49 91.56 49.08
C LEU A 437 -103.27 90.88 49.73
N ILE A 438 -103.06 91.06 51.04
CA ILE A 438 -101.96 90.40 51.77
C ILE A 438 -102.15 88.88 51.76
N GLN A 439 -103.35 88.37 52.08
CA GLN A 439 -103.65 86.93 52.08
C GLN A 439 -103.47 86.31 50.69
N LYS A 440 -103.94 87.00 49.64
CA LYS A 440 -103.72 86.53 48.26
C LYS A 440 -102.22 86.51 47.92
N GLY A 441 -101.48 87.54 48.36
CA GLY A 441 -100.04 87.63 48.19
C GLY A 441 -99.28 86.53 48.94
N THR A 442 -99.66 86.19 50.17
CA THR A 442 -99.02 85.13 50.95
C THR A 442 -99.30 83.75 50.36
N VAL A 443 -100.53 83.46 49.92
CA VAL A 443 -100.85 82.18 49.23
C VAL A 443 -100.01 82.03 47.96
N GLN A 444 -99.91 83.10 47.15
CA GLN A 444 -99.07 83.07 45.96
C GLN A 444 -97.59 82.88 46.31
N ALA A 445 -97.10 83.55 47.36
CA ALA A 445 -95.72 83.42 47.79
C ALA A 445 -95.39 82.02 48.33
N VAL A 446 -96.33 81.35 49.03
CA VAL A 446 -96.17 79.94 49.45
C VAL A 446 -96.10 79.01 48.23
N ASP A 447 -96.94 79.20 47.20
CA ASP A 447 -96.88 78.42 45.95
C ASP A 447 -95.52 78.58 45.25
N GLU A 448 -95.02 79.82 45.12
CA GLU A 448 -93.70 80.10 44.55
C GLU A 448 -92.56 79.51 45.39
N MET A 449 -92.66 79.51 46.73
CA MET A 449 -91.67 78.85 47.60
C MET A 449 -91.70 77.33 47.46
N SER A 450 -92.87 76.73 47.22
CA SER A 450 -92.99 75.28 46.95
C SER A 450 -92.31 74.91 45.63
N LYS A 451 -92.51 75.70 44.56
CA LYS A 451 -91.76 75.55 43.30
C LYS A 451 -90.26 75.73 43.51
N GLY A 452 -89.85 76.75 44.26
CA GLY A 452 -88.45 76.99 44.59
C GLY A 452 -87.82 75.81 45.33
N THR A 453 -88.55 75.17 46.24
CA THR A 453 -88.09 73.96 46.94
C THR A 453 -87.89 72.79 45.97
N ALA A 454 -88.81 72.59 45.02
CA ALA A 454 -88.69 71.54 44.00
C ALA A 454 -87.50 71.77 43.06
N GLU A 455 -87.25 73.01 42.64
CA GLU A 455 -86.08 73.37 41.82
C GLU A 455 -84.76 73.15 42.57
N VAL A 456 -84.70 73.47 43.86
CA VAL A 456 -83.52 73.19 44.71
C VAL A 456 -83.28 71.70 44.87
N GLU A 457 -84.33 70.89 45.04
CA GLU A 457 -84.21 69.42 45.09
C GLU A 457 -83.68 68.85 43.76
N ALA A 458 -84.18 69.35 42.63
CA ALA A 458 -83.68 68.98 41.31
C ALA A 458 -82.21 69.39 41.12
N GLY A 459 -81.84 70.59 41.55
CA GLY A 459 -80.46 71.08 41.56
C GLY A 459 -79.52 70.21 42.41
N THR A 460 -79.99 69.79 43.59
CA THR A 460 -79.23 68.88 44.48
C THR A 460 -78.93 67.55 43.79
N LYS A 461 -79.93 66.94 43.13
CA LYS A 461 -79.74 65.69 42.37
C LYS A 461 -78.76 65.87 41.21
N ALA A 462 -78.82 67.00 40.51
CA ALA A 462 -77.90 67.30 39.42
C ALA A 462 -76.44 67.43 39.92
N VAL A 463 -76.21 68.17 41.01
CA VAL A 463 -74.88 68.34 41.61
C VAL A 463 -74.31 67.02 42.11
N HIS A 464 -75.12 66.18 42.76
CA HIS A 464 -74.69 64.86 43.20
C HIS A 464 -74.21 63.98 42.03
N LYS A 465 -74.96 63.98 40.92
CA LYS A 465 -74.59 63.24 39.71
C LYS A 465 -73.29 63.73 39.06
N VAL A 466 -73.02 65.04 39.13
CA VAL A 466 -71.74 65.59 38.67
C VAL A 466 -70.61 65.13 39.60
N GLY A 467 -70.83 65.07 40.91
CA GLY A 467 -69.88 64.53 41.88
C GLY A 467 -69.50 63.07 41.57
N GLU A 468 -70.50 62.20 41.38
CA GLU A 468 -70.28 60.80 40.95
C GLU A 468 -69.48 60.70 39.64
N SER A 469 -69.65 61.67 38.74
CA SER A 469 -68.92 61.72 37.48
C SER A 469 -67.44 62.06 37.70
N PHE A 470 -67.11 63.01 38.59
CA PHE A 470 -65.72 63.32 38.96
C PHE A 470 -65.04 62.14 39.64
N THR A 471 -65.70 61.47 40.58
CA THR A 471 -65.17 60.24 41.21
C THR A 471 -64.89 59.15 40.16
N SER A 472 -65.81 58.97 39.19
CA SER A 472 -65.62 58.00 38.09
C SER A 472 -64.46 58.38 37.16
N ILE A 473 -64.25 59.68 36.89
CA ILE A 473 -63.13 60.18 36.11
C ILE A 473 -61.81 59.92 36.85
N ALA A 474 -61.72 60.22 38.14
CA ALA A 474 -60.54 59.96 38.96
C ALA A 474 -60.16 58.47 38.95
N ALA A 475 -61.14 57.57 39.16
CA ALA A 475 -60.93 56.13 39.08
C ALA A 475 -60.49 55.66 37.67
N ALA A 476 -61.01 56.28 36.61
CA ALA A 476 -60.58 55.98 35.26
C ALA A 476 -59.12 56.38 35.00
N ILE A 477 -58.69 57.52 35.55
CA ILE A 477 -57.33 58.03 35.44
C ILE A 477 -56.35 57.16 36.23
N GLU A 478 -56.72 56.69 37.42
CA GLU A 478 -55.89 55.76 38.21
C GLU A 478 -55.66 54.42 37.49
N ARG A 479 -56.63 53.95 36.73
CA ARG A 479 -56.41 52.77 35.85
C ARG A 479 -55.44 53.08 34.72
N VAL A 480 -55.50 54.28 34.13
CA VAL A 480 -54.56 54.69 33.06
C VAL A 480 -53.14 54.73 33.59
N THR A 481 -52.90 55.28 34.79
CA THR A 481 -51.56 55.28 35.39
C THR A 481 -51.07 53.86 35.69
N GLY A 482 -51.96 52.98 36.18
CA GLY A 482 -51.65 51.54 36.35
C GLY A 482 -51.22 50.86 35.04
N GLU A 483 -51.98 51.05 33.95
CA GLU A 483 -51.63 50.52 32.63
C GLU A 483 -50.30 51.08 32.10
N MET A 484 -50.01 52.36 32.32
CA MET A 484 -48.72 52.94 31.94
C MET A 484 -47.54 52.33 32.70
N SER A 485 -47.73 51.95 33.97
CA SER A 485 -46.74 51.19 34.74
C SER A 485 -46.45 49.82 34.10
N HIS A 486 -47.50 49.12 33.65
CA HIS A 486 -47.36 47.86 32.91
C HIS A 486 -46.62 48.04 31.57
N VAL A 487 -46.92 49.11 30.82
CA VAL A 487 -46.20 49.45 29.59
C VAL A 487 -44.72 49.69 29.87
N SER A 488 -44.38 50.45 30.92
CA SER A 488 -42.99 50.71 31.33
C SER A 488 -42.23 49.44 31.74
N ALA A 489 -42.90 48.50 32.40
CA ALA A 489 -42.32 47.20 32.73
C ALA A 489 -42.05 46.37 31.46
N ALA A 490 -43.02 46.31 30.54
CA ALA A 490 -42.89 45.58 29.28
C ALA A 490 -41.78 46.14 28.38
N THR A 491 -41.64 47.46 28.27
CA THR A 491 -40.56 48.09 27.49
C THR A 491 -39.18 47.77 28.07
N LYS A 492 -39.01 47.74 29.40
CA LYS A 492 -37.77 47.31 30.05
C LYS A 492 -37.41 45.86 29.71
N GLN A 493 -38.39 44.95 29.70
CA GLN A 493 -38.15 43.56 29.32
C GLN A 493 -37.74 43.44 27.85
N ILE A 494 -38.38 44.20 26.95
CA ILE A 494 -38.01 44.22 25.52
C ILE A 494 -36.57 44.73 25.34
N LEU A 495 -36.16 45.77 26.06
CA LEU A 495 -34.76 46.25 26.04
C LEU A 495 -33.78 45.16 26.45
N GLN A 496 -34.07 44.45 27.54
CA GLN A 496 -33.22 43.34 28.00
C GLN A 496 -33.11 42.24 26.94
N HIS A 497 -34.23 41.80 26.36
CA HIS A 497 -34.22 40.78 25.30
C HIS A 497 -33.55 41.25 24.01
N THR A 498 -33.66 42.54 23.67
CA THR A 498 -32.96 43.14 22.53
C THR A 498 -31.45 43.15 22.76
N GLY A 499 -31.00 43.40 24.00
CA GLY A 499 -29.59 43.27 24.40
C GLY A 499 -29.07 41.84 24.22
N GLN A 500 -29.80 40.85 24.74
CA GLN A 500 -29.47 39.43 24.60
C GLN A 500 -29.45 38.98 23.12
N LEU A 501 -30.39 39.49 22.32
CA LEU A 501 -30.42 39.25 20.87
C LEU A 501 -29.15 39.79 20.20
N ASN A 502 -28.71 41.00 20.54
CA ASN A 502 -27.50 41.57 19.96
C ASN A 502 -26.25 40.75 20.33
N GLU A 503 -26.12 40.28 21.57
CA GLU A 503 -25.03 39.38 21.97
C GLU A 503 -25.03 38.08 21.16
N ALA A 504 -26.21 37.47 20.98
CA ALA A 504 -26.37 36.26 20.16
C ALA A 504 -26.00 36.51 18.68
N LEU A 505 -26.36 37.67 18.14
CA LEU A 505 -26.01 38.06 16.76
C LEU A 505 -24.51 38.28 16.59
N THR A 506 -23.83 38.92 17.56
CA THR A 506 -22.37 39.04 17.54
C THR A 506 -21.68 37.67 17.61
N SER A 507 -22.21 36.75 18.42
CA SER A 507 -21.70 35.37 18.48
C SER A 507 -21.91 34.64 17.14
N MET A 508 -23.07 34.81 16.51
CA MET A 508 -23.36 34.23 15.18
C MET A 508 -22.43 34.78 14.10
N GLU A 509 -22.14 36.08 14.11
CA GLU A 509 -21.17 36.70 13.21
C GLU A 509 -19.78 36.07 13.39
N TYR A 510 -19.30 35.98 14.64
CA TYR A 510 -18.00 35.38 14.95
C TYR A 510 -17.89 33.92 14.48
N VAL A 511 -18.88 33.08 14.79
CA VAL A 511 -18.91 31.67 14.36
C VAL A 511 -18.96 31.55 12.84
N SER A 512 -19.74 32.42 12.18
CA SER A 512 -19.83 32.40 10.72
C SER A 512 -18.48 32.77 10.06
N VAL A 513 -17.77 33.76 10.60
CA VAL A 513 -16.41 34.09 10.13
C VAL A 513 -15.45 32.90 10.33
N GLN A 514 -15.46 32.26 11.50
CA GLN A 514 -14.63 31.08 11.78
C GLN A 514 -14.95 29.89 10.86
N ASN A 515 -16.24 29.68 10.53
CA ASN A 515 -16.65 28.65 9.59
C ASN A 515 -16.15 28.95 8.17
N ALA A 516 -16.16 30.21 7.74
CA ALA A 516 -15.62 30.60 6.44
C ALA A 516 -14.10 30.35 6.35
N GLU A 517 -13.34 30.71 7.40
CA GLU A 517 -11.91 30.42 7.48
C GLU A 517 -11.62 28.91 7.45
N SER A 518 -12.39 28.14 8.23
CA SER A 518 -12.27 26.67 8.26
C SER A 518 -12.63 26.04 6.92
N ALA A 519 -13.65 26.58 6.24
CA ALA A 519 -14.04 26.14 4.91
C ALA A 519 -12.92 26.37 3.88
N GLN A 520 -12.21 27.50 3.97
CA GLN A 520 -11.07 27.80 3.11
C GLN A 520 -9.89 26.85 3.37
N ALA A 521 -9.61 26.53 4.64
CA ALA A 521 -8.56 25.56 4.99
C ALA A 521 -8.87 24.15 4.47
N VAL A 522 -10.13 23.70 4.63
CA VAL A 522 -10.57 22.39 4.12
C VAL A 522 -10.55 22.35 2.58
N ALA A 523 -10.90 23.45 1.91
CA ALA A 523 -10.78 23.55 0.45
C ALA A 523 -9.32 23.38 -0.01
N ALA A 524 -8.37 24.04 0.65
CA ALA A 524 -6.94 23.89 0.34
C ALA A 524 -6.47 22.44 0.56
N SER A 525 -6.86 21.80 1.66
CA SER A 525 -6.54 20.39 1.90
C SER A 525 -7.17 19.45 0.88
N ALA A 526 -8.38 19.76 0.39
CA ALA A 526 -9.02 18.99 -0.68
C ALA A 526 -8.24 19.10 -2.01
N GLU A 527 -7.72 20.28 -2.35
CA GLU A 527 -6.85 20.47 -3.52
C GLU A 527 -5.55 19.67 -3.41
N GLU A 528 -4.87 19.71 -2.26
CA GLU A 528 -3.65 18.91 -2.01
C GLU A 528 -3.92 17.40 -2.08
N GLN A 529 -5.08 16.97 -1.55
CA GLN A 529 -5.48 15.57 -1.59
C GLN A 529 -5.80 15.12 -3.02
N LEU A 530 -6.43 15.96 -3.84
CA LEU A 530 -6.65 15.67 -5.26
C LEU A 530 -5.32 15.49 -6.01
N ALA A 531 -4.36 16.40 -5.81
CA ALA A 531 -3.04 16.29 -6.41
C ALA A 531 -2.32 15.00 -5.98
N SER A 532 -2.43 14.64 -4.70
CA SER A 532 -1.87 13.38 -4.18
C SER A 532 -2.51 12.14 -4.81
N MET A 533 -3.82 12.17 -5.04
CA MET A 533 -4.53 11.05 -5.69
C MET A 533 -4.16 10.91 -7.18
N GLU A 534 -3.92 12.02 -7.89
CA GLU A 534 -3.37 11.98 -9.25
C GLU A 534 -1.97 11.35 -9.28
N GLU A 535 -1.10 11.69 -8.33
CA GLU A 535 0.24 11.11 -8.23
C GLU A 535 0.21 9.61 -7.89
N ILE A 536 -0.69 9.18 -7.00
CA ILE A 536 -0.88 7.76 -6.67
C ILE A 536 -1.43 7.00 -7.88
N ALA A 537 -2.41 7.55 -8.59
CA ALA A 537 -2.97 6.92 -9.79
C ALA A 537 -1.89 6.74 -10.88
N SER A 538 -1.07 7.77 -11.12
CA SER A 538 0.07 7.71 -12.04
C SER A 538 1.11 6.67 -11.61
N SER A 539 1.44 6.62 -10.31
CA SER A 539 2.38 5.64 -9.77
C SER A 539 1.86 4.21 -9.87
N ALA A 540 0.56 4.01 -9.66
CA ALA A 540 -0.10 2.74 -9.83
C ALA A 540 -0.07 2.29 -11.30
N GLU A 541 -0.35 3.18 -12.25
CA GLU A 541 -0.23 2.87 -13.67
C GLU A 541 1.21 2.48 -14.06
N ALA A 542 2.21 3.21 -13.55
CA ALA A 542 3.63 2.84 -13.75
C ALA A 542 3.98 1.47 -13.15
N LEU A 543 3.47 1.11 -11.98
CA LEU A 543 3.66 -0.22 -11.37
C LEU A 543 3.00 -1.33 -12.18
N SER A 544 1.80 -1.07 -12.74
CA SER A 544 1.12 -2.00 -13.63
C SER A 544 1.94 -2.23 -14.90
N GLN A 545 2.42 -1.15 -15.54
CA GLN A 545 3.29 -1.22 -16.71
C GLN A 545 4.57 -2.02 -16.44
N LEU A 546 5.25 -1.75 -15.32
CA LEU A 546 6.48 -2.46 -14.93
C LEU A 546 6.21 -3.95 -14.67
N SER A 547 5.05 -4.27 -14.10
CA SER A 547 4.64 -5.66 -13.86
C SER A 547 4.38 -6.41 -15.16
N VAL A 548 3.76 -5.77 -16.14
CA VAL A 548 3.57 -6.31 -17.50
C VAL A 548 4.91 -6.51 -18.20
N GLU A 549 5.84 -5.55 -18.10
CA GLU A 549 7.19 -5.70 -18.64
C GLU A 549 7.95 -6.86 -17.99
N LEU A 550 7.85 -7.02 -16.68
CA LEU A 550 8.46 -8.11 -15.94
C LEU A 550 7.85 -9.47 -16.31
N GLN A 551 6.52 -9.56 -16.44
CA GLN A 551 5.83 -10.74 -16.97
C GLN A 551 6.31 -11.06 -18.40
N GLY A 552 6.43 -10.04 -19.26
CA GLY A 552 6.97 -10.22 -20.61
C GLY A 552 8.42 -10.72 -20.62
N ALA A 553 9.25 -10.23 -19.70
CA ALA A 553 10.64 -10.69 -19.55
C ALA A 553 10.72 -12.14 -19.04
N VAL A 554 9.89 -12.52 -18.06
CA VAL A 554 9.80 -13.90 -17.55
C VAL A 554 9.17 -14.83 -18.59
N GLY A 555 8.21 -14.36 -19.37
CA GLY A 555 7.55 -15.11 -20.44
C GLY A 555 8.42 -15.44 -21.65
N LYS A 556 9.62 -14.84 -21.76
CA LYS A 556 10.66 -15.31 -22.70
C LYS A 556 11.18 -16.70 -22.33
N PHE A 557 11.03 -17.12 -21.07
CA PHE A 557 11.43 -18.44 -20.61
C PHE A 557 10.27 -19.43 -20.73
N THR A 558 10.53 -20.58 -21.34
CA THR A 558 9.58 -21.70 -21.41
C THR A 558 9.80 -22.58 -20.18
N LEU A 559 8.78 -22.80 -19.36
CA LEU A 559 8.91 -23.43 -18.03
C LEU A 559 8.46 -24.88 -17.96
#